data_AF-A0A7J5WXU1-F1
#
_entry.id   AF-A0A7J5WXU1-F1
#
_cell.length_a   1.000
_cell.length_b   1.000
_cell.length_c   1.000
_cell.angle_alpha   90.00
_cell.angle_beta   90.00
_cell.angle_gamma   90.00
#
_symmetry.space_group_name_H-M   'P 1'
#
loop_
_entity.id
_entity.type
_entity.pdbx_description
1 polymer ?
#
loop_
_entity_poly.entity_id
_entity_poly.type
_entity_poly.pdbx_seq_one_letter_code
_entity_poly.pdbx_strand_id
1 'polypeptide(L)'
;MLALAEAFAEAGLPPGVLSVLPTSSSGEVSTALITDDRIRKISFTGSTPVGRNLLGQAAERVQRTSMELGGNAPFLVFDDADVDAAVEGAFAAKMRNGGEACTAANRFLVQSGVAEEFTSKLVEKMSDVRMGPGYKEGVTLGPLVNADQRDKVAAAVEQAVNEGARVRLGGERPGGRGFFYPATVLDNVDPYAPVTREEIFGPVAVISTFDDEDDAIAAANSTEYGLASYFYSRDLERCMRVASRLDSGMVGVNRGVISDAAAPFGGIKQSGIGSEGGSEGIDEYLSVKYIALT
;
A
#
# COMPACT_ATOMS: atom_id res chain seq x y z
N MET A 1 -0.50 -0.26 -20.22
CA MET A 1 -0.88 1.05 -20.80
C MET A 1 -0.96 1.05 -22.33
N LEU A 2 0.00 0.48 -23.07
CA LEU A 2 -0.07 0.48 -24.56
C LEU A 2 -1.31 -0.25 -25.10
N ALA A 3 -1.55 -1.50 -24.69
CA ALA A 3 -2.76 -2.24 -25.07
C ALA A 3 -4.08 -1.55 -24.62
N LEU A 4 -4.05 -0.81 -23.52
CA LEU A 4 -5.20 -0.01 -23.08
C LEU A 4 -5.46 1.16 -24.06
N ALA A 5 -4.41 1.83 -24.52
CA ALA A 5 -4.55 2.89 -25.53
C ALA A 5 -5.09 2.35 -26.86
N GLU A 6 -4.70 1.14 -27.26
CA GLU A 6 -5.27 0.45 -28.42
C GLU A 6 -6.78 0.22 -28.23
N ALA A 7 -7.19 -0.29 -27.07
CA ALA A 7 -8.62 -0.47 -26.76
C ALA A 7 -9.42 0.85 -26.81
N PHE A 8 -8.85 1.97 -26.33
CA PHE A 8 -9.47 3.29 -26.46
C PHE A 8 -9.59 3.74 -27.92
N ALA A 9 -8.57 3.50 -28.74
CA ALA A 9 -8.60 3.82 -30.17
C ALA A 9 -9.67 2.99 -30.90
N GLU A 10 -9.75 1.69 -30.62
CA GLU A 10 -10.80 0.79 -31.15
C GLU A 10 -12.20 1.24 -30.75
N ALA A 11 -12.37 1.76 -29.52
CA ALA A 11 -13.62 2.34 -29.04
C ALA A 11 -13.96 3.70 -29.69
N GLY A 12 -13.10 4.22 -30.58
CA GLY A 12 -13.34 5.46 -31.32
C GLY A 12 -12.91 6.73 -30.60
N LEU A 13 -11.99 6.64 -29.61
CA LEU A 13 -11.45 7.83 -28.94
C LEU A 13 -10.76 8.75 -29.97
N PRO A 14 -11.11 10.06 -30.04
CA PRO A 14 -10.51 10.96 -31.01
C PRO A 14 -8.98 11.09 -30.85
N PRO A 15 -8.23 11.24 -31.96
CA PRO A 15 -6.79 11.45 -31.91
C PRO A 15 -6.41 12.64 -31.03
N GLY A 16 -5.37 12.48 -30.21
CA GLY A 16 -4.85 13.52 -29.31
C GLY A 16 -5.53 13.59 -27.93
N VAL A 17 -6.63 12.85 -27.68
CA VAL A 17 -7.27 12.83 -26.35
C VAL A 17 -6.47 12.00 -25.34
N LEU A 18 -5.89 10.88 -25.77
CA LEU A 18 -5.00 10.04 -24.97
C LEU A 18 -3.63 9.94 -25.64
N SER A 19 -2.57 10.20 -24.87
CA SER A 19 -1.18 9.98 -25.29
C SER A 19 -0.47 9.14 -24.23
N VAL A 20 0.16 8.03 -24.64
CA VAL A 20 0.96 7.17 -23.76
C VAL A 20 2.40 7.27 -24.20
N LEU A 21 3.27 7.72 -23.30
CA LEU A 21 4.68 8.00 -23.59
C LEU A 21 5.59 7.13 -22.70
N PRO A 22 5.89 5.87 -23.09
CA PRO A 22 6.87 5.06 -22.38
C PRO A 22 8.26 5.70 -22.46
N THR A 23 9.00 5.70 -21.36
CA THR A 23 10.35 6.27 -21.31
C THR A 23 11.22 5.54 -20.30
N SER A 24 12.53 5.51 -20.54
CA SER A 24 13.55 5.14 -19.56
C SER A 24 14.07 6.33 -18.76
N SER A 25 13.72 7.56 -19.14
CA SER A 25 14.16 8.82 -18.53
C SER A 25 12.97 9.60 -17.98
N SER A 26 12.31 9.03 -16.96
CA SER A 26 11.06 9.57 -16.41
C SER A 26 11.19 11.00 -15.87
N GLY A 27 12.32 11.33 -15.22
CA GLY A 27 12.57 12.67 -14.67
C GLY A 27 12.61 13.77 -15.74
N GLU A 28 13.32 13.54 -16.85
CA GLU A 28 13.41 14.51 -17.95
C GLU A 28 12.06 14.72 -18.62
N VAL A 29 11.35 13.63 -18.94
CA VAL A 29 10.04 13.70 -19.60
C VAL A 29 8.99 14.36 -18.70
N SER A 30 8.92 13.97 -17.42
CA SER A 30 7.96 14.57 -16.49
C SER A 30 8.23 16.06 -16.25
N THR A 31 9.49 16.47 -16.09
CA THR A 31 9.87 17.88 -15.92
C THR A 31 9.47 18.71 -17.14
N ALA A 32 9.74 18.21 -18.35
CA ALA A 32 9.34 18.90 -19.59
C ALA A 32 7.82 19.07 -19.69
N LEU A 33 7.04 18.06 -19.30
CA LEU A 33 5.57 18.13 -19.32
C LEU A 33 5.03 19.07 -18.24
N ILE A 34 5.49 18.94 -17.00
CA ILE A 34 5.01 19.74 -15.86
C ILE A 34 5.29 21.23 -16.09
N THR A 35 6.40 21.55 -16.74
CA THR A 35 6.79 22.94 -17.04
C THR A 35 6.15 23.52 -18.30
N ASP A 36 5.35 22.75 -19.05
CA ASP A 36 4.60 23.26 -20.20
C ASP A 36 3.35 24.02 -19.74
N ASP A 37 3.12 25.22 -20.29
CA ASP A 37 2.04 26.12 -19.89
C ASP A 37 0.64 25.61 -20.28
N ARG A 38 0.55 24.59 -21.13
CA ARG A 38 -0.70 23.94 -21.51
C ARG A 38 -1.15 22.91 -20.48
N ILE A 39 -0.26 22.37 -19.66
CA ILE A 39 -0.61 21.39 -18.63
C ILE A 39 -1.25 22.08 -17.43
N ARG A 40 -2.49 21.70 -17.12
CA ARG A 40 -3.32 22.32 -16.06
C ARG A 40 -3.40 21.50 -14.78
N LYS A 41 -3.17 20.19 -14.87
CA LYS A 41 -3.35 19.23 -13.78
C LYS A 41 -2.30 18.12 -13.87
N ILE A 42 -1.81 17.69 -12.71
CA ILE A 42 -0.90 16.54 -12.58
C ILE A 42 -1.57 15.52 -11.67
N SER A 43 -1.69 14.29 -12.14
CA SER A 43 -2.01 13.11 -11.32
C SER A 43 -0.78 12.25 -11.26
N PHE A 44 -0.36 11.84 -10.08
CA PHE A 44 0.79 10.96 -9.94
C PHE A 44 0.54 9.87 -8.89
N THR A 45 0.86 8.64 -9.28
CA THR A 45 0.91 7.49 -8.37
C THR A 45 2.34 6.95 -8.35
N GLY A 46 2.93 6.81 -7.17
CA GLY A 46 4.30 6.31 -7.05
C GLY A 46 4.94 6.59 -5.69
N SER A 47 6.27 6.67 -5.64
CA SER A 47 6.96 6.84 -4.37
C SER A 47 6.80 8.25 -3.79
N THR A 48 6.70 8.34 -2.46
CA THR A 48 6.56 9.61 -1.74
C THR A 48 7.67 10.62 -2.08
N PRO A 49 8.97 10.26 -2.17
CA PRO A 49 10.01 11.20 -2.55
C PRO A 49 9.81 11.81 -3.95
N VAL A 50 9.34 11.01 -4.92
CA VAL A 50 9.05 11.51 -6.27
C VAL A 50 7.83 12.42 -6.24
N GLY A 51 6.76 12.03 -5.55
CA GLY A 51 5.57 12.88 -5.39
C GLY A 51 5.90 14.26 -4.82
N ARG A 52 6.74 14.33 -3.79
CA ARG A 52 7.22 15.60 -3.21
C ARG A 52 8.02 16.45 -4.21
N ASN A 53 8.85 15.82 -5.03
CA ASN A 53 9.59 16.53 -6.08
C ASN A 53 8.63 17.10 -7.13
N LEU A 54 7.66 16.32 -7.59
CA LEU A 54 6.67 16.75 -8.58
C LEU A 54 5.77 17.87 -8.03
N LEU A 55 5.37 17.81 -6.77
CA LEU A 55 4.65 18.89 -6.09
C LEU A 55 5.47 20.20 -6.08
N GLY A 56 6.77 20.12 -5.83
CA GLY A 56 7.66 21.28 -5.89
C GLY A 56 7.68 21.93 -7.28
N GLN A 57 7.77 21.12 -8.34
CA GLN A 57 7.71 21.61 -9.71
C GLN A 57 6.33 22.19 -10.07
N ALA A 58 5.24 21.52 -9.66
CA ALA A 58 3.87 21.95 -9.89
C ALA A 58 3.56 23.32 -9.25
N ALA A 59 4.20 23.62 -8.12
CA ALA A 59 4.03 24.88 -7.39
C ALA A 59 4.52 26.09 -8.20
N GLU A 60 5.49 25.93 -9.11
CA GLU A 60 5.98 27.03 -9.97
C GLU A 60 4.88 27.63 -10.85
N ARG A 61 3.85 26.85 -11.16
CA ARG A 61 2.72 27.24 -12.03
C ARG A 61 1.37 27.15 -11.33
N VAL A 62 1.35 26.88 -10.03
CA VAL A 62 0.11 26.69 -9.24
C VAL A 62 -0.81 25.66 -9.91
N GLN A 63 -0.23 24.56 -10.41
CA GLN A 63 -1.00 23.50 -11.06
C GLN A 63 -1.83 22.71 -10.04
N ARG A 64 -3.02 22.26 -10.45
CA ARG A 64 -3.79 21.33 -9.64
C ARG A 64 -3.07 19.98 -9.56
N THR A 65 -3.02 19.38 -8.38
CA THR A 65 -2.30 18.14 -8.14
C THR A 65 -3.15 17.13 -7.37
N SER A 66 -3.08 15.86 -7.77
CA SER A 66 -3.57 14.71 -7.00
C SER A 66 -2.46 13.67 -6.93
N MET A 67 -2.19 13.14 -5.75
CA MET A 67 -1.01 12.33 -5.45
C MET A 67 -1.42 11.08 -4.68
N GLU A 68 -1.18 9.91 -5.26
CA GLU A 68 -1.37 8.60 -4.62
C GLU A 68 0.01 7.97 -4.34
N LEU A 69 0.49 8.10 -3.10
CA LEU A 69 1.88 7.82 -2.75
C LEU A 69 2.03 6.51 -1.95
N GLY A 70 3.21 6.32 -1.35
CA GLY A 70 3.53 5.12 -0.59
C GLY A 70 2.60 4.92 0.61
N GLY A 71 2.53 3.69 1.09
CA GLY A 71 1.77 3.33 2.28
C GLY A 71 2.58 2.44 3.22
N ASN A 72 2.11 2.34 4.45
CA ASN A 72 2.64 1.36 5.40
C ASN A 72 1.50 0.85 6.29
N ALA A 73 0.52 0.20 5.65
CA ALA A 73 -0.78 -0.04 6.26
C ALA A 73 -0.64 -0.91 7.52
N PRO A 74 -1.17 -0.45 8.68
CA PRO A 74 -1.29 -1.28 9.86
C PRO A 74 -2.46 -2.26 9.70
N PHE A 75 -2.32 -3.43 10.31
CA PHE A 75 -3.33 -4.48 10.37
C PHE A 75 -3.50 -4.90 11.84
N LEU A 76 -4.60 -4.51 12.46
CA LEU A 76 -4.85 -4.75 13.88
C LEU A 76 -5.74 -5.98 14.08
N VAL A 77 -5.42 -6.81 15.06
CA VAL A 77 -6.26 -7.95 15.46
C VAL A 77 -6.47 -7.89 16.96
N PHE A 78 -7.72 -7.63 17.38
CA PHE A 78 -8.12 -7.59 18.78
C PHE A 78 -8.48 -8.99 19.30
N ASP A 79 -8.46 -9.19 20.61
CA ASP A 79 -8.76 -10.48 21.26
C ASP A 79 -10.16 -11.01 20.96
N ASP A 80 -11.11 -10.11 20.67
CA ASP A 80 -12.47 -10.48 20.32
C ASP A 80 -12.66 -10.75 18.82
N ALA A 81 -11.60 -10.63 18.02
CA ALA A 81 -11.64 -10.87 16.58
C ALA A 81 -11.98 -12.33 16.26
N ASP A 82 -12.57 -12.52 15.09
CA ASP A 82 -12.53 -13.82 14.42
C ASP A 82 -11.12 -14.03 13.84
N VAL A 83 -10.30 -14.85 14.50
CA VAL A 83 -8.90 -15.06 14.11
C VAL A 83 -8.79 -15.69 12.72
N ASP A 84 -9.69 -16.60 12.35
CA ASP A 84 -9.68 -17.23 11.03
C ASP A 84 -9.98 -16.19 9.93
N ALA A 85 -11.00 -15.36 10.14
CA ALA A 85 -11.31 -14.27 9.22
C ALA A 85 -10.16 -13.24 9.16
N ALA A 86 -9.50 -12.95 10.29
CA ALA A 86 -8.35 -12.05 10.35
C ALA A 86 -7.17 -12.60 9.55
N VAL A 87 -6.89 -13.91 9.60
CA VAL A 87 -5.82 -14.55 8.81
C VAL A 87 -6.10 -14.49 7.31
N GLU A 88 -7.33 -14.79 6.87
CA GLU A 88 -7.72 -14.64 5.46
C GLU A 88 -7.59 -13.18 4.99
N GLY A 89 -8.03 -12.26 5.84
CA GLY A 89 -7.87 -10.82 5.63
C GLY A 89 -6.42 -10.37 5.50
N ALA A 90 -5.58 -10.81 6.43
CA ALA A 90 -4.16 -10.53 6.47
C ALA A 90 -3.47 -11.04 5.22
N PHE A 91 -3.75 -12.27 4.82
CA PHE A 91 -3.21 -12.88 3.61
C PHE A 91 -3.64 -12.09 2.36
N ALA A 92 -4.92 -11.75 2.22
CA ALA A 92 -5.42 -10.98 1.09
C ALA A 92 -4.80 -9.57 1.02
N ALA A 93 -4.69 -8.89 2.17
CA ALA A 93 -4.10 -7.56 2.27
C ALA A 93 -2.59 -7.56 1.99
N LYS A 94 -1.87 -8.60 2.44
CA LYS A 94 -0.41 -8.69 2.33
C LYS A 94 0.08 -9.23 0.99
N MET A 95 -0.53 -10.32 0.53
CA MET A 95 0.02 -11.12 -0.58
C MET A 95 -0.49 -10.70 -1.95
N ARG A 96 -1.44 -9.76 -2.02
CA ARG A 96 -1.88 -9.16 -3.29
C ARG A 96 -0.66 -8.57 -4.01
N ASN A 97 -0.46 -8.98 -5.26
CA ASN A 97 0.70 -8.60 -6.08
C ASN A 97 2.05 -8.88 -5.38
N GLY A 98 2.16 -9.94 -4.59
CA GLY A 98 3.39 -10.27 -3.85
C GLY A 98 3.78 -9.22 -2.80
N GLY A 99 2.83 -8.40 -2.33
CA GLY A 99 3.10 -7.29 -1.40
C GLY A 99 3.64 -6.02 -2.06
N GLU A 100 3.78 -5.99 -3.39
CA GLU A 100 4.07 -4.78 -4.18
C GLU A 100 2.77 -4.00 -4.43
N ALA A 101 2.13 -3.54 -3.36
CA ALA A 101 0.93 -2.71 -3.40
C ALA A 101 0.98 -1.65 -2.30
N CYS A 102 0.65 -0.40 -2.61
CA CYS A 102 0.67 0.71 -1.66
C CYS A 102 -0.29 0.49 -0.47
N THR A 103 -1.39 -0.24 -0.69
CA THR A 103 -2.35 -0.58 0.38
C THR A 103 -2.00 -1.87 1.13
N ALA A 104 -0.85 -2.49 0.86
CA ALA A 104 -0.51 -3.78 1.46
C ALA A 104 -0.35 -3.64 2.98
N ALA A 105 -0.93 -4.58 3.73
CA ALA A 105 -0.75 -4.67 5.18
C ALA A 105 0.70 -5.06 5.49
N ASN A 106 1.47 -4.15 6.08
CA ASN A 106 2.90 -4.38 6.35
C ASN A 106 3.18 -4.57 7.85
N ARG A 107 2.42 -3.86 8.69
CA ARG A 107 2.62 -3.80 10.15
C ARG A 107 1.45 -4.47 10.85
N PHE A 108 1.65 -5.70 11.29
CA PHE A 108 0.65 -6.46 11.99
C PHE A 108 0.78 -6.18 13.49
N LEU A 109 -0.27 -5.60 14.06
CA LEU A 109 -0.40 -5.35 15.49
C LEU A 109 -1.44 -6.34 16.01
N VAL A 110 -1.02 -7.29 16.84
CA VAL A 110 -1.89 -8.38 17.28
C VAL A 110 -1.99 -8.37 18.79
N GLN A 111 -3.21 -8.38 19.33
CA GLN A 111 -3.40 -8.36 20.77
C GLN A 111 -2.83 -9.64 21.39
N SER A 112 -2.18 -9.51 22.55
CA SER A 112 -1.37 -10.56 23.16
C SER A 112 -2.14 -11.87 23.40
N GLY A 113 -3.45 -11.82 23.67
CA GLY A 113 -4.30 -12.99 23.89
C GLY A 113 -4.47 -13.87 22.65
N VAL A 114 -4.37 -13.31 21.44
CA VAL A 114 -4.54 -14.03 20.16
C VAL A 114 -3.27 -14.07 19.29
N ALA A 115 -2.17 -13.46 19.76
CA ALA A 115 -0.94 -13.29 18.99
C ALA A 115 -0.34 -14.59 18.45
N GLU A 116 -0.19 -15.61 19.29
CA GLU A 116 0.43 -16.87 18.86
C GLU A 116 -0.48 -17.69 17.93
N GLU A 117 -1.80 -17.68 18.19
CA GLU A 117 -2.79 -18.35 17.33
C GLU A 117 -2.80 -17.72 15.93
N PHE A 118 -2.94 -16.40 15.86
CA PHE A 118 -2.92 -15.66 14.60
C PHE A 118 -1.60 -15.87 13.85
N THR A 119 -0.46 -15.74 14.54
CA THR A 119 0.86 -15.88 13.92
C THR A 119 1.04 -17.29 13.33
N SER A 120 0.68 -18.33 14.08
CA SER A 120 0.79 -19.71 13.61
C SER A 120 -0.07 -19.98 12.38
N LYS A 121 -1.33 -19.52 12.39
CA LYS A 121 -2.25 -19.67 11.24
C LYS A 121 -1.80 -18.86 10.03
N LEU A 122 -1.27 -17.65 10.24
CA LEU A 122 -0.72 -16.84 9.14
C LEU A 122 0.52 -17.51 8.53
N VAL A 123 1.40 -18.10 9.35
CA VAL A 123 2.56 -18.87 8.88
C VAL A 123 2.11 -20.06 8.03
N GLU A 124 1.14 -20.84 8.51
CA GLU A 124 0.58 -21.97 7.75
C GLU A 124 0.06 -21.49 6.39
N LYS A 125 -0.80 -20.47 6.39
CA LYS A 125 -1.39 -19.90 5.17
C LYS A 125 -0.33 -19.34 4.20
N MET A 126 0.67 -18.64 4.71
CA MET A 126 1.75 -18.07 3.90
C MET A 126 2.74 -19.14 3.43
N SER A 127 2.84 -20.29 4.09
CA SER A 127 3.71 -21.39 3.66
C SER A 127 3.18 -22.14 2.42
N ASP A 128 1.86 -22.07 2.19
CA ASP A 128 1.20 -22.69 1.03
C ASP A 128 1.46 -21.94 -0.30
N VAL A 129 2.09 -20.76 -0.26
CA VAL A 129 2.35 -19.99 -1.47
C VAL A 129 3.40 -20.66 -2.35
N ARG A 130 3.12 -20.72 -3.64
CA ARG A 130 3.97 -21.36 -4.64
C ARG A 130 4.69 -20.28 -5.42
N MET A 131 5.97 -20.07 -5.08
CA MET A 131 6.80 -19.09 -5.74
C MET A 131 7.31 -19.59 -7.10
N GLY A 132 7.23 -18.75 -8.13
CA GLY A 132 7.72 -19.11 -9.46
C GLY A 132 7.42 -18.06 -10.53
N PRO A 133 7.73 -18.34 -11.81
CA PRO A 133 7.38 -17.44 -12.90
C PRO A 133 5.86 -17.28 -13.00
N GLY A 134 5.35 -16.04 -12.98
CA GLY A 134 3.91 -15.76 -12.87
C GLY A 134 3.04 -16.26 -14.02
N TYR A 135 3.63 -16.68 -15.14
CA TYR A 135 2.91 -17.30 -16.26
C TYR A 135 2.76 -18.83 -16.12
N LYS A 136 3.35 -19.45 -15.09
CA LYS A 136 3.22 -20.90 -14.86
C LYS A 136 2.00 -21.22 -14.03
N GLU A 137 1.31 -22.30 -14.41
CA GLU A 137 0.16 -22.82 -13.69
C GLU A 137 0.51 -23.17 -12.24
N GLY A 138 -0.39 -22.82 -11.31
CA GLY A 138 -0.23 -23.08 -9.88
C GLY A 138 0.76 -22.18 -9.15
N VAL A 139 1.43 -21.24 -9.81
CA VAL A 139 2.23 -20.21 -9.13
C VAL A 139 1.31 -19.17 -8.51
N THR A 140 1.52 -18.88 -7.23
CA THR A 140 0.74 -17.87 -6.48
C THR A 140 1.60 -16.71 -5.97
N LEU A 141 2.92 -16.79 -6.11
CA LEU A 141 3.86 -15.70 -5.81
C LEU A 141 4.88 -15.53 -6.95
N GLY A 142 4.84 -14.39 -7.63
CA GLY A 142 5.79 -14.02 -8.68
C GLY A 142 7.14 -13.52 -8.12
N PRO A 143 8.10 -13.18 -9.00
CA PRO A 143 9.26 -12.39 -8.59
C PRO A 143 8.83 -10.95 -8.26
N LEU A 144 9.65 -10.25 -7.48
CA LEU A 144 9.58 -8.80 -7.37
C LEU A 144 9.97 -8.14 -8.69
N VAL A 145 9.63 -6.86 -8.85
CA VAL A 145 9.77 -6.14 -10.12
C VAL A 145 11.20 -6.07 -10.64
N ASN A 146 12.20 -5.89 -9.76
CA ASN A 146 13.61 -5.74 -10.12
C ASN A 146 14.57 -6.18 -8.99
N ALA A 147 15.87 -6.16 -9.27
CA ALA A 147 16.91 -6.52 -8.31
C ALA A 147 16.94 -5.59 -7.09
N ASP A 148 16.84 -4.27 -7.31
CA ASP A 148 16.91 -3.26 -6.26
C ASP A 148 15.79 -3.45 -5.24
N GLN A 149 14.57 -3.73 -5.69
CA GLN A 149 13.42 -4.00 -4.83
C GLN A 149 13.62 -5.29 -4.01
N ARG A 150 14.10 -6.37 -4.63
CA ARG A 150 14.45 -7.60 -3.89
C ARG A 150 15.53 -7.35 -2.84
N ASP A 151 16.56 -6.60 -3.18
CA ASP A 151 17.69 -6.36 -2.28
C ASP A 151 17.29 -5.41 -1.14
N LYS A 152 16.40 -4.43 -1.39
CA LYS A 152 15.76 -3.61 -0.35
C LYS A 152 14.94 -4.48 0.62
N VAL A 153 14.11 -5.39 0.11
CA VAL A 153 13.31 -6.30 0.95
C VAL A 153 14.24 -7.17 1.81
N ALA A 154 15.28 -7.76 1.21
CA ALA A 154 16.24 -8.59 1.94
C ALA A 154 16.95 -7.82 3.06
N ALA A 155 17.40 -6.59 2.78
CA ALA A 155 18.06 -5.74 3.77
C ALA A 155 17.14 -5.36 4.94
N ALA A 156 15.86 -5.06 4.66
CA ALA A 156 14.87 -4.76 5.71
C ALA A 156 14.64 -5.97 6.64
N VAL A 157 14.57 -7.18 6.08
CA VAL A 157 14.44 -8.41 6.88
C VAL A 157 15.71 -8.69 7.68
N GLU A 158 16.89 -8.60 7.07
CA GLU A 158 18.17 -8.79 7.74
C GLU A 158 18.35 -7.80 8.91
N GLN A 159 18.01 -6.53 8.69
CA GLN A 159 18.04 -5.52 9.74
C GLN A 159 17.11 -5.88 10.90
N ALA A 160 15.86 -6.27 10.63
CA ALA A 160 14.93 -6.65 11.68
C ALA A 160 15.44 -7.84 12.51
N VAL A 161 16.01 -8.85 11.85
CA VAL A 161 16.61 -10.02 12.54
C VAL A 161 17.80 -9.60 13.40
N ASN A 162 18.67 -8.73 12.91
CA ASN A 162 19.79 -8.19 13.68
C ASN A 162 19.35 -7.37 14.90
N GLU A 163 18.16 -6.78 14.84
CA GLU A 163 17.52 -6.03 15.94
C GLU A 163 16.70 -6.91 16.90
N GLY A 164 16.65 -8.23 16.68
CA GLY A 164 16.00 -9.20 17.57
C GLY A 164 14.66 -9.75 17.09
N ALA A 165 14.24 -9.43 15.87
CA ALA A 165 13.10 -10.09 15.24
C ALA A 165 13.37 -11.59 15.08
N ARG A 166 12.32 -12.40 15.20
CA ARG A 166 12.37 -13.84 14.97
C ARG A 166 11.71 -14.16 13.63
N VAL A 167 12.42 -14.96 12.82
CA VAL A 167 11.88 -15.48 11.55
C VAL A 167 10.99 -16.66 11.84
N ARG A 168 9.70 -16.56 11.49
CA ARG A 168 8.72 -17.65 11.59
C ARG A 168 8.56 -18.41 10.28
N LEU A 169 8.79 -17.74 9.15
CA LEU A 169 8.73 -18.30 7.80
C LEU A 169 9.65 -17.50 6.88
N GLY A 170 10.30 -18.16 5.91
CA GLY A 170 11.03 -17.49 4.83
C GLY A 170 12.27 -16.76 5.32
N GLY A 171 12.43 -15.48 4.94
CA GLY A 171 13.49 -14.61 5.41
C GLY A 171 14.83 -14.69 4.66
N GLU A 172 15.00 -15.68 3.77
CA GLU A 172 16.23 -15.86 3.02
C GLU A 172 16.03 -15.70 1.51
N ARG A 173 16.94 -14.96 0.88
CA ARG A 173 16.94 -14.78 -0.58
C ARG A 173 17.27 -16.11 -1.27
N PRO A 174 16.43 -16.60 -2.21
CA PRO A 174 16.71 -17.82 -2.94
C PRO A 174 17.86 -17.60 -3.93
N GLY A 175 18.64 -18.65 -4.15
CA GLY A 175 19.59 -18.70 -5.26
C GLY A 175 18.90 -18.80 -6.62
N GLY A 176 19.65 -18.51 -7.70
CA GLY A 176 19.18 -18.70 -9.08
C GLY A 176 18.77 -17.41 -9.80
N ARG A 177 18.13 -17.57 -10.96
CA ARG A 177 17.76 -16.47 -11.86
C ARG A 177 16.40 -15.89 -11.51
N GLY A 178 16.32 -14.56 -11.46
CA GLY A 178 15.10 -13.79 -11.18
C GLY A 178 15.21 -13.00 -9.88
N PHE A 179 14.17 -12.22 -9.58
CA PHE A 179 14.12 -11.32 -8.42
C PHE A 179 13.16 -11.88 -7.36
N PHE A 180 13.32 -13.15 -7.05
CA PHE A 180 12.44 -13.87 -6.13
C PHE A 180 12.79 -13.54 -4.68
N TYR A 181 11.76 -13.44 -3.85
CA TYR A 181 11.86 -13.35 -2.40
C TYR A 181 10.69 -14.14 -1.78
N PRO A 182 10.93 -15.06 -0.82
CA PRO A 182 9.88 -15.92 -0.31
C PRO A 182 8.89 -15.12 0.54
N ALA A 183 7.66 -15.63 0.66
CA ALA A 183 6.77 -15.17 1.72
C ALA A 183 7.46 -15.31 3.07
N THR A 184 7.45 -14.22 3.83
CA THR A 184 8.24 -14.09 5.05
C THR A 184 7.34 -13.59 6.17
N VAL A 185 7.44 -14.23 7.33
CA VAL A 185 6.75 -13.82 8.54
C VAL A 185 7.81 -13.59 9.62
N LEU A 186 7.84 -12.37 10.15
CA LEU A 186 8.66 -11.97 11.27
C LEU A 186 7.76 -11.70 12.47
N ASP A 187 8.17 -12.12 13.65
CA ASP A 187 7.53 -11.73 14.91
C ASP A 187 8.59 -11.30 15.94
N ASN A 188 8.15 -11.00 17.17
CA ASN A 188 9.00 -10.42 18.21
C ASN A 188 9.64 -9.09 17.76
N VAL A 189 8.88 -8.26 17.04
CA VAL A 189 9.33 -6.96 16.57
C VAL A 189 8.74 -5.86 17.43
N ASP A 190 9.56 -4.92 17.90
CA ASP A 190 9.08 -3.71 18.56
C ASP A 190 8.18 -2.91 17.58
N PRO A 191 6.95 -2.51 17.97
CA PRO A 191 6.02 -1.81 17.08
C PRO A 191 6.52 -0.43 16.60
N TYR A 192 7.63 0.07 17.15
CA TYR A 192 8.29 1.31 16.78
C TYR A 192 9.66 1.10 16.11
N ALA A 193 10.05 -0.16 15.84
CA ALA A 193 11.31 -0.53 15.20
C ALA A 193 11.42 0.09 13.78
N PRO A 194 12.65 0.38 13.28
CA PRO A 194 12.87 0.91 11.93
C PRO A 194 12.13 0.15 10.81
N VAL A 195 12.11 -1.18 10.85
CA VAL A 195 11.41 -2.03 9.85
C VAL A 195 9.91 -1.75 9.77
N THR A 196 9.31 -1.22 10.85
CA THR A 196 7.89 -0.82 10.90
C THR A 196 7.66 0.63 10.50
N ARG A 197 8.69 1.40 10.15
CA ARG A 197 8.53 2.80 9.71
C ARG A 197 8.55 2.94 8.21
N GLU A 198 9.31 2.10 7.53
CA GLU A 198 9.49 2.14 6.09
C GLU A 198 8.57 1.18 5.33
N GLU A 199 8.24 1.54 4.09
CA GLU A 199 7.50 0.65 3.18
C GLU A 199 8.45 -0.42 2.61
N ILE A 200 8.30 -1.67 3.04
CA ILE A 200 9.09 -2.82 2.57
C ILE A 200 8.77 -3.11 1.09
N PHE A 201 7.49 -3.06 0.71
CA PHE A 201 7.00 -3.30 -0.64
C PHE A 201 7.38 -4.69 -1.21
N GLY A 202 7.11 -5.73 -0.42
CA GLY A 202 7.38 -7.13 -0.77
C GLY A 202 6.63 -8.10 0.16
N PRO A 203 6.80 -9.42 0.01
CA PRO A 203 5.94 -10.42 0.66
C PRO A 203 6.33 -10.70 2.11
N VAL A 204 6.51 -9.65 2.92
CA VAL A 204 6.94 -9.71 4.33
C VAL A 204 5.82 -9.23 5.26
N ALA A 205 5.41 -10.06 6.21
CA ALA A 205 4.53 -9.70 7.31
C ALA A 205 5.34 -9.52 8.59
N VAL A 206 5.27 -8.33 9.20
CA VAL A 206 5.99 -7.99 10.43
C VAL A 206 4.99 -7.90 11.58
N ILE A 207 5.12 -8.77 12.58
CA ILE A 207 4.18 -8.90 13.69
C ILE A 207 4.78 -8.33 14.98
N SER A 208 4.04 -7.40 15.56
CA SER A 208 4.23 -6.85 16.89
C SER A 208 2.99 -7.14 17.74
N THR A 209 3.17 -7.18 19.06
CA THR A 209 2.06 -7.39 20.00
C THR A 209 1.69 -6.11 20.73
N PHE A 210 0.43 -6.03 21.17
CA PHE A 210 -0.04 -4.99 22.08
C PHE A 210 -0.99 -5.60 23.13
N ASP A 211 -1.22 -4.87 24.21
CA ASP A 211 -2.17 -5.25 25.26
C ASP A 211 -3.38 -4.31 25.30
N ASP A 212 -3.15 -3.00 25.08
CA ASP A 212 -4.15 -1.95 25.18
C ASP A 212 -4.56 -1.37 23.81
N GLU A 213 -5.84 -1.00 23.67
CA GLU A 213 -6.41 -0.42 22.45
C GLU A 213 -5.76 0.92 22.09
N ASP A 214 -5.47 1.78 23.07
CA ASP A 214 -4.84 3.08 22.84
C ASP A 214 -3.40 2.93 22.35
N ASP A 215 -2.65 1.98 22.92
CA ASP A 215 -1.28 1.68 22.50
C ASP A 215 -1.25 1.12 21.07
N ALA A 216 -2.21 0.26 20.70
CA ALA A 216 -2.36 -0.27 19.35
C ALA A 216 -2.62 0.86 18.33
N ILE A 217 -3.53 1.78 18.65
CA ILE A 217 -3.84 2.93 17.80
C ILE A 217 -2.63 3.87 17.69
N ALA A 218 -1.92 4.13 18.79
CA ALA A 218 -0.72 4.96 18.79
C ALA A 218 0.37 4.36 17.90
N ALA A 219 0.64 3.07 18.01
CA ALA A 219 1.58 2.34 17.15
C ALA A 219 1.12 2.35 15.68
N ALA A 220 -0.17 2.13 15.41
CA ALA A 220 -0.74 2.17 14.07
C ALA A 220 -0.55 3.54 13.41
N ASN A 221 -0.72 4.63 14.16
CA ASN A 221 -0.58 5.99 13.67
C ASN A 221 0.87 6.51 13.66
N SER A 222 1.81 5.78 14.28
CA SER A 222 3.25 6.11 14.38
C SER A 222 4.00 5.88 13.05
N THR A 223 3.52 6.55 12.01
CA THR A 223 4.11 6.53 10.67
C THR A 223 3.76 7.83 9.95
N GLU A 224 4.60 8.23 8.99
CA GLU A 224 4.33 9.38 8.13
C GLU A 224 3.26 9.07 7.07
N TYR A 225 2.96 7.79 6.84
CA TYR A 225 1.98 7.31 5.88
C TYR A 225 0.56 7.31 6.46
N GLY A 226 -0.44 7.31 5.59
CA GLY A 226 -1.85 7.32 5.95
C GLY A 226 -2.76 6.90 4.79
N LEU A 227 -2.36 5.89 4.03
CA LEU A 227 -3.15 5.41 2.88
C LEU A 227 -4.30 4.51 3.30
N ALA A 228 -3.97 3.30 3.74
CA ALA A 228 -4.93 2.29 4.18
C ALA A 228 -4.58 1.80 5.58
N SER A 229 -5.58 1.37 6.33
CA SER A 229 -5.43 0.58 7.55
C SER A 229 -6.53 -0.47 7.63
N TYR A 230 -6.26 -1.55 8.37
CA TYR A 230 -7.18 -2.67 8.51
C TYR A 230 -7.27 -3.07 9.98
N PHE A 231 -8.43 -3.54 10.43
CA PHE A 231 -8.52 -4.17 11.72
C PHE A 231 -9.68 -5.17 11.82
N TYR A 232 -9.56 -6.11 12.76
CA TYR A 232 -10.55 -7.13 13.04
C TYR A 232 -11.00 -7.08 14.51
N SER A 233 -12.31 -7.05 14.72
CA SER A 233 -13.00 -7.07 16.02
C SER A 233 -14.48 -7.42 15.82
N ARG A 234 -15.11 -8.07 16.79
CA ARG A 234 -16.56 -8.37 16.78
C ARG A 234 -17.39 -7.32 17.52
N ASP A 235 -16.76 -6.50 18.35
CA ASP A 235 -17.37 -5.37 19.06
C ASP A 235 -17.58 -4.17 18.13
N LEU A 236 -18.86 -3.87 17.84
CA LEU A 236 -19.25 -2.74 16.99
C LEU A 236 -18.84 -1.38 17.57
N GLU A 237 -18.89 -1.19 18.89
CA GLU A 237 -18.48 0.07 19.51
C GLU A 237 -16.97 0.27 19.34
N ARG A 238 -16.18 -0.81 19.52
CA ARG A 238 -14.74 -0.80 19.20
C ARG A 238 -14.51 -0.49 17.74
N CYS A 239 -15.24 -1.14 16.83
CA CYS A 239 -15.10 -0.88 15.40
C CYS A 239 -15.27 0.61 15.06
N MET A 240 -16.30 1.27 15.59
CA MET A 240 -16.53 2.68 15.34
C MET A 240 -15.44 3.57 15.97
N ARG A 241 -15.04 3.29 17.22
CA ARG A 241 -13.98 4.06 17.90
C ARG A 241 -12.64 3.92 17.19
N VAL A 242 -12.17 2.70 16.92
CA VAL A 242 -10.88 2.43 16.28
C VAL A 242 -10.86 3.03 14.87
N ALA A 243 -11.89 2.80 14.06
CA ALA A 243 -11.96 3.35 12.71
C ALA A 243 -11.84 4.88 12.67
N SER A 244 -12.48 5.57 13.63
CA SER A 244 -12.43 7.03 13.71
C SER A 244 -11.08 7.61 14.17
N ARG A 245 -10.23 6.78 14.79
CA ARG A 245 -8.96 7.19 15.40
C ARG A 245 -7.74 6.77 14.57
N LEU A 246 -7.92 5.93 13.56
CA LEU A 246 -6.84 5.56 12.64
C LEU A 246 -6.63 6.68 11.62
N ASP A 247 -5.39 7.15 11.54
CA ASP A 247 -4.99 8.20 10.60
C ASP A 247 -4.75 7.60 9.20
N SER A 248 -5.82 7.23 8.51
CA SER A 248 -5.76 6.71 7.14
C SER A 248 -6.93 7.21 6.30
N GLY A 249 -6.70 7.41 5.00
CA GLY A 249 -7.79 7.78 4.09
C GLY A 249 -8.79 6.65 3.86
N MET A 250 -8.36 5.39 4.04
CA MET A 250 -9.21 4.22 3.92
C MET A 250 -9.02 3.26 5.10
N VAL A 251 -10.13 2.76 5.65
CA VAL A 251 -10.13 1.82 6.80
C VAL A 251 -10.95 0.59 6.48
N GLY A 252 -10.33 -0.60 6.55
CA GLY A 252 -10.99 -1.89 6.41
C GLY A 252 -11.36 -2.50 7.76
N VAL A 253 -12.66 -2.58 8.05
CA VAL A 253 -13.19 -3.27 9.23
C VAL A 253 -13.58 -4.68 8.85
N ASN A 254 -12.97 -5.69 9.47
CA ASN A 254 -13.22 -7.11 9.21
C ASN A 254 -13.12 -7.49 7.72
N ARG A 255 -12.21 -6.84 6.98
CA ARG A 255 -11.99 -7.07 5.55
C ARG A 255 -10.55 -6.77 5.15
N GLY A 256 -9.94 -7.65 4.35
CA GLY A 256 -8.55 -7.50 3.85
C GLY A 256 -8.39 -6.76 2.52
N VAL A 257 -9.51 -6.38 1.85
CA VAL A 257 -9.49 -5.65 0.58
C VAL A 257 -10.58 -4.58 0.61
N ILE A 258 -10.19 -3.33 0.38
CA ILE A 258 -11.09 -2.16 0.47
C ILE A 258 -11.15 -1.31 -0.81
N SER A 259 -10.53 -1.78 -1.89
CA SER A 259 -10.62 -1.11 -3.20
C SER A 259 -12.01 -1.33 -3.80
N ASP A 260 -12.75 -0.25 -4.02
CA ASP A 260 -14.06 -0.23 -4.70
C ASP A 260 -14.13 1.00 -5.60
N ALA A 261 -14.54 0.82 -6.86
CA ALA A 261 -14.63 1.92 -7.82
C ALA A 261 -15.66 2.99 -7.41
N ALA A 262 -16.67 2.61 -6.61
CA ALA A 262 -17.69 3.51 -6.10
C ALA A 262 -17.31 4.22 -4.80
N ALA A 263 -16.17 3.89 -4.19
CA ALA A 263 -15.67 4.52 -2.98
C ALA A 263 -14.47 5.43 -3.27
N PRO A 264 -14.24 6.49 -2.47
CA PRO A 264 -13.02 7.26 -2.55
C PRO A 264 -11.80 6.41 -2.17
N PHE A 265 -10.72 6.61 -2.90
CA PHE A 265 -9.43 5.97 -2.71
C PHE A 265 -8.38 7.08 -2.65
N GLY A 266 -7.71 7.21 -1.50
CA GLY A 266 -6.65 8.19 -1.35
C GLY A 266 -6.05 8.19 0.03
N GLY A 267 -4.86 8.78 0.14
CA GLY A 267 -4.12 8.85 1.40
C GLY A 267 -4.16 10.22 2.05
N ILE A 268 -3.94 10.23 3.37
CA ILE A 268 -3.61 11.44 4.13
C ILE A 268 -2.11 11.47 4.49
N LYS A 269 -1.66 12.51 5.20
CA LYS A 269 -0.25 12.68 5.61
C LYS A 269 0.69 12.68 4.38
N GLN A 270 1.74 11.85 4.37
CA GLN A 270 2.68 11.71 3.25
C GLN A 270 2.22 10.68 2.21
N SER A 271 1.07 10.01 2.43
CA SER A 271 0.52 9.06 1.46
C SER A 271 -0.24 9.72 0.32
N GLY A 272 -0.53 11.01 0.38
CA GLY A 272 -1.18 11.66 -0.75
C GLY A 272 -1.92 12.94 -0.46
N ILE A 273 -2.49 13.47 -1.54
CA ILE A 273 -3.47 14.55 -1.55
C ILE A 273 -4.49 14.28 -2.67
N GLY A 274 -5.75 14.62 -2.42
CA GLY A 274 -6.86 14.34 -3.33
C GLY A 274 -7.41 12.93 -3.16
N SER A 275 -8.28 12.51 -4.07
CA SER A 275 -8.84 11.17 -4.09
C SER A 275 -9.06 10.69 -5.52
N GLU A 276 -9.00 9.39 -5.72
CA GLU A 276 -9.41 8.66 -6.91
C GLU A 276 -10.67 7.83 -6.59
N GLY A 277 -11.40 7.38 -7.61
CA GLY A 277 -12.63 6.62 -7.40
C GLY A 277 -13.78 7.43 -6.79
N GLY A 278 -14.93 6.77 -6.61
CA GLY A 278 -16.11 7.40 -6.03
C GLY A 278 -16.63 8.61 -6.81
N SER A 279 -17.46 9.41 -6.14
CA SER A 279 -17.89 10.71 -6.65
C SER A 279 -16.81 11.77 -6.51
N GLU A 280 -15.88 11.58 -5.58
CA GLU A 280 -14.83 12.52 -5.19
C GLU A 280 -13.73 12.58 -6.25
N GLY A 281 -13.43 11.47 -6.92
CA GLY A 281 -12.35 11.40 -7.90
C GLY A 281 -12.52 12.31 -9.11
N ILE A 282 -13.76 12.62 -9.52
CA ILE A 282 -13.98 13.57 -10.64
C ILE A 282 -13.67 15.00 -10.22
N ASP A 283 -13.82 15.35 -8.94
CA ASP A 283 -13.57 16.71 -8.44
C ASP A 283 -12.09 17.09 -8.60
N GLU A 284 -11.18 16.13 -8.68
CA GLU A 284 -9.76 16.34 -8.99
C GLU A 284 -9.48 16.82 -10.41
N TYR A 285 -10.48 16.78 -11.29
CA TYR A 285 -10.39 17.22 -12.68
C TYR A 285 -11.33 18.40 -12.98
N LEU A 286 -12.10 18.87 -11.99
CA LEU A 286 -13.05 19.96 -12.15
C LEU A 286 -12.55 21.28 -11.54
N SER A 287 -13.16 22.39 -11.96
CA SER A 287 -12.97 23.72 -11.39
C SER A 287 -14.33 24.34 -11.09
N VAL A 288 -14.53 24.77 -9.85
CA VAL A 288 -15.78 25.40 -9.42
C VAL A 288 -15.81 26.85 -9.93
N LYS A 289 -16.92 27.23 -10.57
CA LYS A 289 -17.15 28.58 -11.08
C LYS A 289 -18.42 29.16 -10.48
N TYR A 290 -18.28 30.25 -9.73
CA TYR A 290 -19.40 31.05 -9.25
C TYR A 290 -19.81 32.10 -10.30
N ILE A 291 -21.11 32.22 -10.57
CA ILE A 291 -21.68 33.19 -11.51
C ILE A 291 -22.76 33.99 -10.78
N ALA A 292 -22.58 35.32 -10.71
CA ALA A 292 -23.57 36.25 -10.14
C ALA A 292 -24.12 37.16 -11.23
N LEU A 293 -25.44 37.22 -11.37
CA LEU A 293 -26.16 38.07 -12.33
C LEU A 293 -27.06 39.06 -11.58
N THR A 294 -27.27 40.22 -12.18
CA THR A 294 -28.26 41.24 -11.79
C THR A 294 -29.33 41.36 -12.84
#